data_AF-A0AAD6CR00-F1
#
_entry.id   AF-A0AAD6CR00-F1
#
_cell.length_a   1.000
_cell.length_b   1.000
_cell.length_c   1.000
_cell.angle_alpha   90.00
_cell.angle_beta   90.00
_cell.angle_gamma   90.00
#
_symmetry.space_group_name_H-M   'P 1'
#
loop_
_entity.id
_entity.type
_entity.pdbx_description
1 polymer ?
#
loop_
_entity_poly.entity_id
_entity_poly.type
_entity_poly.pdbx_seq_one_letter_code
_entity_poly.pdbx_strand_id
1 'polypeptide(L)'
;MAESNSNPMQQQQPASTSAPPPAPESQIPGPRASRLIQVFDQALARTLRANSYSNFAGCFPTPARHVPASLESVWRQLNAKLEEGAKAEFEEIIAEREAVKHINELDRLVAEARIRKDSEGESGNEPQPGNAPHTLGAEDLYKAHLTPYLQEAQATLNGTEIGD
;
A
#
# COMPACT_ATOMS: atom_id res chain seq x y z
N MET A 1 3.64 66.00 33.89
CA MET A 1 3.47 66.70 32.60
C MET A 1 4.70 66.40 31.77
N ALA A 2 4.68 65.76 30.61
CA ALA A 2 3.64 65.13 29.82
C ALA A 2 4.36 64.14 28.89
N GLU A 3 3.71 63.02 28.62
CA GLU A 3 4.12 62.00 27.67
C GLU A 3 4.07 62.51 26.22
N SER A 4 4.86 61.92 25.33
CA SER A 4 4.55 61.88 23.90
C SER A 4 5.05 60.57 23.31
N ASN A 5 4.13 59.61 23.37
CA ASN A 5 4.10 58.32 22.71
C ASN A 5 3.65 58.51 21.25
N SER A 6 4.32 57.91 20.27
CA SER A 6 3.80 57.76 18.91
C SER A 6 4.45 56.55 18.22
N ASN A 7 3.82 55.40 18.39
CA ASN A 7 4.08 54.17 17.65
C ASN A 7 2.90 53.94 16.69
N PRO A 8 3.08 53.82 15.36
CA PRO A 8 2.03 53.34 14.49
C PRO A 8 2.08 51.81 14.40
N MET A 9 0.99 51.19 14.86
CA MET A 9 0.72 49.76 14.86
C MET A 9 0.53 49.26 13.41
N GLN A 10 1.53 48.60 12.85
CA GLN A 10 1.37 47.80 11.63
C GLN A 10 0.80 46.43 12.01
N GLN A 11 -0.47 46.21 11.63
CA GLN A 11 -1.14 44.91 11.70
C GLN A 11 -0.45 43.94 10.74
N GLN A 12 0.32 42.98 11.27
CA GLN A 12 0.73 41.80 10.53
C GLN A 12 -0.41 40.77 10.58
N GLN A 13 -1.12 40.62 9.46
CA GLN A 13 -1.91 39.43 9.20
C GLN A 13 -0.96 38.25 8.96
N PRO A 14 -1.05 37.13 9.72
CA PRO A 14 -0.31 35.93 9.36
C PRO A 14 -0.93 35.30 8.11
N ALA A 15 -0.15 35.24 7.04
CA ALA A 15 -0.48 34.49 5.84
C ALA A 15 -0.70 33.02 6.22
N SER A 16 -1.91 32.51 5.97
CA SER A 16 -2.23 31.09 6.13
C SER A 16 -1.52 30.28 5.04
N THR A 17 -0.34 29.75 5.34
CA THR A 17 0.30 28.71 4.54
C THR A 17 -0.31 27.36 4.90
N SER A 18 -1.51 27.07 4.37
CA SER A 18 -2.10 25.73 4.52
C SER A 18 -1.53 24.85 3.40
N ALA A 19 -0.48 24.10 3.73
CA ALA A 19 -0.04 22.99 2.89
C ALA A 19 -1.13 21.90 2.91
N PRO A 20 -1.35 21.16 1.79
CA PRO A 20 -2.32 20.07 1.77
C PRO A 20 -1.99 19.03 2.85
N PRO A 21 -3.00 18.44 3.51
CA PRO A 21 -2.77 17.41 4.51
C PRO A 21 -1.98 16.24 3.90
N PRO A 22 -0.99 15.69 4.62
CA PRO A 22 -0.24 14.53 4.14
C PRO A 22 -1.20 13.37 3.88
N ALA A 23 -1.01 12.68 2.76
CA ALA A 23 -1.79 11.49 2.43
C ALA A 23 -1.69 10.48 3.59
N PRO A 24 -2.79 9.80 3.96
CA PRO A 24 -2.76 8.80 5.03
C PRO A 24 -1.71 7.72 4.69
N GLU A 25 -0.80 7.46 5.63
CA GLU A 25 0.40 6.61 5.47
C GLU A 25 0.12 5.26 4.77
N SER A 26 -1.10 4.73 4.94
CA SER A 26 -1.60 3.52 4.28
C SER A 26 -1.62 3.57 2.74
N GLN A 27 -1.57 4.75 2.11
CA GLN A 27 -1.62 4.92 0.66
C GLN A 27 -0.23 4.96 0.00
N ILE A 28 0.85 5.09 0.79
CA ILE A 28 2.21 5.10 0.26
C ILE A 28 2.65 3.65 0.02
N PRO A 29 3.08 3.26 -1.19
CA PRO A 29 3.55 1.90 -1.44
C PRO A 29 4.70 1.50 -0.51
N GLY A 30 4.45 0.51 0.36
CA GLY A 30 5.48 -0.14 1.16
C GLY A 30 6.35 -1.10 0.32
N PRO A 31 7.37 -1.73 0.92
CA PRO A 31 8.36 -2.53 0.19
C PRO A 31 7.76 -3.58 -0.75
N ARG A 32 6.73 -4.31 -0.28
CA ARG A 32 6.08 -5.34 -1.09
C ARG A 32 5.15 -4.74 -2.15
N ALA A 33 4.45 -3.65 -1.85
CA ALA A 33 3.61 -2.96 -2.82
C ALA A 33 4.45 -2.34 -3.95
N SER A 34 5.58 -1.70 -3.62
CA SER A 34 6.54 -1.20 -4.61
C SER A 34 7.09 -2.33 -5.48
N ARG A 35 7.36 -3.51 -4.88
CA ARG A 35 7.83 -4.66 -5.63
C ARG A 35 6.78 -5.20 -6.59
N LEU A 36 5.51 -5.22 -6.18
CA LEU A 36 4.39 -5.62 -7.05
C LEU A 36 4.34 -4.73 -8.31
N ILE A 37 4.36 -3.41 -8.13
CA ILE A 37 4.35 -2.43 -9.22
C ILE A 37 5.58 -2.64 -10.12
N GLN A 38 6.76 -2.77 -9.53
CA GLN A 38 7.99 -2.99 -10.28
C GLN A 38 7.98 -4.28 -11.11
N VAL A 39 7.45 -5.37 -10.56
CA VAL A 39 7.34 -6.65 -11.29
C VAL A 39 6.36 -6.52 -12.45
N PHE A 40 5.24 -5.83 -12.25
CA PHE A 40 4.29 -5.54 -13.33
C PHE A 40 4.95 -4.75 -14.47
N ASP A 41 5.63 -3.64 -14.17
CA ASP A 41 6.32 -2.83 -15.17
C ASP A 41 7.35 -3.64 -15.96
N GLN A 42 8.13 -4.47 -15.26
CA GLN A 42 9.12 -5.34 -15.90
C GLN A 42 8.47 -6.40 -16.80
N ALA A 43 7.37 -7.00 -16.36
CA ALA A 43 6.64 -7.98 -17.14
C ALA A 43 6.00 -7.36 -18.39
N LEU A 44 5.42 -6.17 -18.26
CA LEU A 44 4.84 -5.42 -19.38
C LEU A 44 5.93 -5.03 -20.39
N ALA A 45 7.04 -4.46 -19.93
CA ALA A 45 8.16 -4.10 -20.80
C ALA A 45 8.74 -5.32 -21.54
N ARG A 46 8.82 -6.48 -20.88
CA ARG A 46 9.28 -7.72 -21.49
C ARG A 46 8.31 -8.23 -22.55
N THR A 47 7.01 -8.11 -22.29
CA THR A 47 5.94 -8.49 -23.22
C THR A 47 5.98 -7.64 -24.48
N LEU A 48 6.09 -6.31 -24.33
CA LEU A 48 6.21 -5.37 -25.46
C LEU A 48 7.48 -5.63 -26.28
N ARG A 49 8.60 -5.95 -25.62
CA ARG A 49 9.85 -6.29 -26.31
C ARG A 49 9.77 -7.59 -27.12
N ALA A 50 9.02 -8.58 -26.64
CA ALA A 50 8.82 -9.83 -27.38
C ALA A 50 8.05 -9.61 -28.69
N ASN A 51 7.15 -8.63 -28.70
CA ASN A 51 6.51 -8.13 -29.91
C ASN A 51 7.42 -7.14 -30.67
N SER A 52 8.57 -7.63 -31.14
CA SER A 52 9.47 -6.82 -31.97
C SER A 52 8.88 -6.57 -33.35
N TYR A 53 9.27 -5.45 -33.98
CA TYR A 53 8.84 -5.16 -35.35
C TYR A 53 9.23 -6.27 -36.34
N SER A 54 10.37 -6.94 -36.14
CA SER A 54 10.79 -8.07 -37.01
C SER A 54 9.82 -9.26 -36.92
N ASN A 55 9.38 -9.61 -35.70
CA ASN A 55 8.45 -10.70 -35.47
C ASN A 55 7.08 -10.34 -36.05
N PHE A 56 6.64 -9.10 -35.83
CA PHE A 56 5.38 -8.58 -36.35
C PHE A 56 5.36 -8.54 -37.89
N ALA A 57 6.37 -7.93 -38.51
CA ALA A 57 6.46 -7.81 -39.96
C ALA A 57 6.63 -9.18 -40.67
N GLY A 58 7.26 -10.16 -40.01
CA GLY A 58 7.35 -11.54 -40.50
C GLY A 58 5.99 -12.21 -40.72
N CYS A 59 4.98 -11.84 -39.93
CA CYS A 59 3.60 -12.31 -40.09
C CYS A 59 2.85 -11.59 -41.22
N PHE A 60 3.35 -10.46 -41.71
CA PHE A 60 2.73 -9.63 -42.75
C PHE A 60 3.70 -9.35 -43.92
N PRO A 61 4.12 -10.39 -44.68
CA PRO A 61 5.18 -10.26 -45.68
C PRO A 61 4.83 -9.32 -46.84
N THR A 62 3.57 -9.30 -47.28
CA THR A 62 3.12 -8.42 -48.37
C THR A 62 3.12 -6.94 -47.94
N PRO A 63 2.48 -6.55 -46.81
CA PRO A 63 2.59 -5.19 -46.29
C PRO A 63 4.03 -4.76 -45.96
N ALA A 64 4.86 -5.65 -45.43
CA ALA A 64 6.24 -5.34 -45.09
C ALA A 64 7.08 -4.95 -46.32
N ARG A 65 6.74 -5.48 -47.51
CA ARG A 65 7.41 -5.15 -48.78
C ARG A 65 6.87 -3.87 -49.43
N HIS A 66 5.56 -3.67 -49.42
CA HIS A 66 4.92 -2.63 -50.22
C HIS A 66 4.60 -1.36 -49.42
N VAL A 67 4.39 -1.46 -48.10
CA VAL A 67 3.99 -0.35 -47.23
C VAL A 67 4.66 -0.44 -45.84
N PRO A 68 6.01 -0.54 -45.75
CA PRO A 68 6.71 -0.73 -44.48
C PRO A 68 6.44 0.39 -43.46
N ALA A 69 6.35 1.65 -43.91
CA ALA A 69 6.11 2.79 -43.03
C ALA A 69 4.71 2.72 -42.35
N SER A 70 3.68 2.32 -43.10
CA SER A 70 2.33 2.14 -42.56
C SER A 70 2.27 0.97 -41.57
N LEU A 71 2.95 -0.14 -41.89
CA LEU A 71 3.02 -1.30 -41.01
C LEU A 71 3.76 -0.99 -39.69
N GLU A 72 4.86 -0.25 -39.76
CA GLU A 72 5.61 0.22 -38.60
C GLU A 72 4.78 1.16 -37.72
N SER A 73 4.00 2.05 -38.34
CA SER A 73 3.07 2.93 -37.63
C SER A 73 2.00 2.13 -36.87
N VAL A 74 1.39 1.12 -37.51
CA VAL A 74 0.40 0.23 -36.86
C VAL A 74 1.03 -0.53 -35.69
N TRP A 75 2.22 -1.10 -35.88
CA TRP A 75 2.95 -1.79 -34.82
C TRP A 75 3.25 -0.88 -33.62
N ARG A 76 3.72 0.35 -33.88
CA ARG A 76 3.95 1.35 -32.82
C ARG A 76 2.67 1.70 -32.08
N GLN A 77 1.59 1.96 -32.80
CA GLN A 77 0.29 2.31 -32.23
C GLN A 77 -0.27 1.15 -31.38
N LEU A 78 -0.14 -0.08 -31.86
CA LEU A 78 -0.55 -1.28 -31.14
C LEU A 78 0.20 -1.41 -29.81
N ASN A 79 1.54 -1.33 -29.84
CA ASN A 79 2.35 -1.44 -28.64
C ASN A 79 2.09 -0.29 -27.66
N ALA A 80 1.91 0.94 -28.17
CA ALA A 80 1.59 2.10 -27.33
C ALA A 80 0.22 1.94 -26.66
N LYS A 81 -0.81 1.50 -27.38
CA LYS A 81 -2.15 1.30 -26.83
C LYS A 81 -2.21 0.14 -25.84
N LEU A 82 -1.47 -0.93 -26.11
CA LEU A 82 -1.34 -2.03 -25.16
C LEU A 82 -0.63 -1.58 -23.88
N GLU A 83 0.45 -0.80 -23.99
CA GLU A 83 1.17 -0.28 -22.82
C GLU A 83 0.29 0.67 -21.99
N GLU A 84 -0.36 1.64 -22.65
CA GLU A 84 -1.26 2.60 -22.02
C GLU A 84 -2.43 1.90 -21.33
N GLY A 85 -3.12 1.00 -22.04
CA GLY A 85 -4.26 0.25 -21.51
C GLY A 85 -3.86 -0.64 -20.34
N ALA A 86 -2.75 -1.38 -20.46
CA ALA A 86 -2.30 -2.26 -19.38
C ALA A 86 -1.96 -1.48 -18.09
N LYS A 87 -1.30 -0.32 -18.21
CA LYS A 87 -0.99 0.52 -17.05
C LYS A 87 -2.24 1.10 -16.42
N ALA A 88 -3.14 1.65 -17.22
CA ALA A 88 -4.39 2.24 -16.72
C ALA A 88 -5.25 1.22 -15.97
N GLU A 89 -5.45 0.03 -16.56
CA GLU A 89 -6.21 -1.06 -15.91
C GLU A 89 -5.52 -1.54 -14.64
N PHE A 90 -4.19 -1.63 -14.62
CA PHE A 90 -3.47 -2.04 -13.43
C PHE A 90 -3.58 -1.02 -12.29
N GLU A 91 -3.48 0.27 -12.61
CA GLU A 91 -3.68 1.36 -11.64
C GLU A 91 -5.11 1.35 -11.08
N GLU A 92 -6.11 1.15 -11.95
CA GLU A 92 -7.52 1.02 -11.55
C GLU A 92 -7.71 -0.18 -10.59
N ILE A 93 -7.18 -1.36 -10.95
CA ILE A 93 -7.28 -2.56 -10.09
C ILE A 93 -6.60 -2.33 -8.74
N ILE A 94 -5.43 -1.68 -8.71
CA ILE A 94 -4.72 -1.36 -7.46
C ILE A 94 -5.59 -0.48 -6.57
N ALA A 95 -6.23 0.54 -7.15
CA ALA A 95 -7.10 1.46 -6.43
C ALA A 95 -8.39 0.78 -5.95
N GLU A 96 -9.09 0.08 -6.85
CA GLU A 96 -10.37 -0.59 -6.59
C GLU A 96 -10.25 -1.66 -5.48
N ARG A 97 -9.12 -2.38 -5.43
CA ARG A 97 -8.86 -3.43 -4.44
C ARG A 97 -8.20 -2.92 -3.16
N GLU A 98 -7.95 -1.62 -3.05
CA GLU A 98 -7.11 -1.02 -2.01
C GLU A 98 -5.79 -1.81 -1.80
N ALA A 99 -5.17 -2.27 -2.90
CA ALA A 99 -4.11 -3.28 -2.84
C ALA A 99 -2.90 -2.80 -2.03
N VAL A 100 -2.53 -1.52 -2.17
CA VAL A 100 -1.41 -0.91 -1.43
C VAL A 100 -1.66 -0.98 0.07
N LYS A 101 -2.86 -0.59 0.52
CA LYS A 101 -3.24 -0.60 1.93
C LYS A 101 -3.19 -2.01 2.51
N HIS A 102 -3.78 -3.00 1.83
CA HIS A 102 -3.79 -4.39 2.30
C HIS A 102 -2.39 -5.01 2.34
N ILE A 103 -1.55 -4.72 1.35
CA ILE A 103 -0.17 -5.22 1.30
C ILE A 103 0.70 -4.56 2.38
N ASN A 104 0.49 -3.28 2.65
CA ASN A 104 1.18 -2.57 3.72
C ASN A 104 0.80 -3.11 5.10
N GLU A 105 -0.49 -3.37 5.32
CA GLU A 105 -0.95 -4.00 6.57
C GLU A 105 -0.35 -5.39 6.74
N LEU A 106 -0.23 -6.16 5.66
CA LEU A 106 0.47 -7.44 5.70
C LEU A 106 1.96 -7.29 6.08
N ASP A 107 2.66 -6.30 5.54
CA ASP A 107 4.06 -6.03 5.92
C ASP A 107 4.16 -5.66 7.41
N ARG A 108 3.21 -4.89 7.95
CA ARG A 108 3.11 -4.59 9.38
C ARG A 108 2.91 -5.85 10.22
N LEU A 109 1.92 -6.68 9.89
CA LEU A 109 1.62 -7.92 10.63
C LEU A 109 2.82 -8.89 10.63
N VAL A 110 3.55 -8.96 9.51
CA VAL A 110 4.77 -9.77 9.41
C VAL A 110 5.89 -9.23 10.30
N ALA A 111 6.04 -7.91 10.40
CA ALA A 111 7.01 -7.29 11.29
C ALA A 111 6.68 -7.55 12.77
N GLU A 112 5.41 -7.37 13.18
CA GLU A 112 4.95 -7.67 14.54
C GLU A 112 5.12 -9.15 14.90
N ALA A 113 4.85 -10.06 13.96
CA ALA A 113 5.08 -11.50 14.15
C ALA A 113 6.57 -11.85 14.32
N ARG A 114 7.46 -11.18 13.57
CA ARG A 114 8.91 -11.34 13.73
C ARG A 114 9.39 -10.89 15.11
N ILE A 115 8.94 -9.71 15.56
CA ILE A 115 9.27 -9.20 16.89
C ILE A 115 8.85 -10.19 17.98
N ARG A 116 7.60 -10.70 17.93
CA ARG A 116 7.12 -11.69 18.91
C ARG A 116 7.99 -12.94 18.94
N LYS A 117 8.32 -13.49 17.77
CA LYS A 117 9.17 -14.68 17.65
C LYS A 117 10.57 -14.44 18.23
N ASP A 118 11.15 -13.26 17.99
CA ASP A 118 12.48 -12.93 18.47
C ASP A 118 12.48 -12.70 20.00
N SER A 119 11.42 -12.09 20.56
CA SER A 119 11.23 -11.92 22.01
C SER A 119 10.98 -13.24 22.76
N GLU A 120 10.23 -14.17 22.16
CA GLU A 120 9.99 -15.51 22.74
C GLU A 120 11.29 -16.34 22.76
N GLY A 121 12.14 -16.20 21.75
CA GLY A 121 13.45 -16.86 21.67
C GLY A 121 14.46 -16.40 22.73
N GLU A 122 14.38 -15.15 23.19
CA GLU A 122 15.20 -14.63 24.30
C GLU A 122 14.73 -15.14 25.67
N SER A 123 13.46 -15.54 25.80
CA SER A 123 12.89 -16.01 27.08
C SER A 123 13.26 -17.47 27.41
N GLY A 124 14.03 -18.16 26.54
CA GLY A 124 14.52 -19.52 26.77
C GLY A 124 13.43 -20.60 26.75
N ASN A 125 12.19 -20.25 26.43
CA ASN A 125 11.08 -21.17 26.30
C ASN A 125 11.03 -21.69 24.85
N GLU A 126 10.87 -22.99 24.64
CA GLU A 126 10.77 -23.55 23.29
C GLU A 126 9.56 -22.93 22.57
N PRO A 127 9.72 -22.43 21.32
CA PRO A 127 8.62 -21.83 20.58
C PRO A 127 7.54 -22.88 20.33
N GLN A 128 6.43 -22.79 21.06
CA GLN A 128 5.27 -23.63 20.78
C GLN A 128 4.70 -23.21 19.42
N PRO A 129 4.49 -24.16 18.48
CA PRO A 129 3.85 -23.83 17.22
C PRO A 129 2.44 -23.32 17.52
N GLY A 130 2.20 -22.05 17.22
CA GLY A 130 0.87 -21.45 17.36
C GLY A 130 -0.14 -22.24 16.53
N ASN A 131 -1.33 -22.49 17.09
CA ASN A 131 -2.42 -23.14 16.37
C ASN A 131 -2.76 -22.32 15.13
N ALA A 132 -2.84 -22.97 13.96
CA ALA A 132 -3.16 -22.27 12.74
C ALA A 132 -4.59 -21.68 12.84
N PRO A 133 -4.87 -20.49 12.27
CA PRO A 133 -6.17 -19.82 12.42
C PRO A 133 -7.37 -20.71 12.03
N HIS A 134 -7.17 -21.58 11.03
CA HIS A 134 -8.21 -22.50 10.52
C HIS A 134 -8.43 -23.74 11.41
N THR A 135 -7.60 -23.97 12.42
CA THR A 135 -7.77 -25.07 13.38
C THR A 135 -8.41 -24.61 14.68
N LEU A 136 -8.70 -23.32 14.85
CA LEU A 136 -9.42 -22.80 16.01
C LEU A 136 -10.90 -23.16 15.94
N GLY A 137 -11.44 -23.69 17.03
CA GLY A 137 -12.87 -23.96 17.16
C GLY A 137 -13.68 -22.66 17.30
N ALA A 138 -14.99 -22.74 17.05
CA ALA A 138 -15.89 -21.60 17.22
C ALA A 138 -15.91 -21.08 18.67
N GLU A 139 -15.81 -21.97 19.66
CA GLU A 139 -15.75 -21.59 21.07
C GLU A 139 -14.48 -20.79 21.39
N ASP A 140 -13.33 -21.22 20.86
CA ASP A 140 -12.05 -20.54 21.08
C ASP A 140 -12.06 -19.14 20.48
N LEU A 141 -12.61 -18.98 19.27
CA LEU A 141 -12.77 -17.68 18.63
C LEU A 141 -13.71 -16.76 19.42
N TYR A 142 -14.83 -17.30 19.91
CA TYR A 142 -15.78 -16.56 20.73
C TYR A 142 -15.14 -16.09 22.05
N LYS A 143 -14.45 -16.98 22.76
CA LYS A 143 -13.73 -16.65 23.99
C LYS A 143 -12.63 -15.63 23.73
N ALA A 144 -11.82 -15.82 22.69
CA ALA A 144 -10.74 -14.90 22.34
C ALA A 144 -11.26 -13.47 22.06
N HIS A 145 -12.41 -13.34 21.39
CA HIS A 145 -13.02 -12.05 21.12
C HIS A 145 -13.61 -11.38 22.37
N LEU A 146 -14.24 -12.15 23.27
CA LEU A 146 -14.85 -11.61 24.50
C LEU A 146 -13.87 -11.29 25.61
N THR A 147 -12.77 -12.03 25.69
CA THR A 147 -11.75 -11.88 26.74
C THR A 147 -11.31 -10.42 26.97
N PRO A 148 -10.95 -9.60 25.95
CA PRO A 148 -10.54 -8.23 26.19
C PRO A 148 -11.63 -7.37 26.84
N TYR A 149 -12.90 -7.50 26.41
CA TYR A 149 -14.01 -6.75 26.98
C TYR A 149 -14.28 -7.14 28.44
N LEU A 150 -14.20 -8.44 28.75
CA LEU A 150 -14.38 -8.92 30.13
C LEU A 150 -13.23 -8.47 31.04
N GLN A 151 -11.99 -8.45 30.54
CA GLN A 151 -10.84 -7.94 31.28
C GLN A 151 -10.96 -6.44 31.59
N GLU A 152 -11.43 -5.65 30.62
CA GLU A 152 -11.70 -4.22 30.82
C GLU A 152 -12.79 -3.97 31.87
N ALA A 153 -13.89 -4.71 31.80
CA ALA A 153 -14.97 -4.64 32.79
C ALA A 153 -14.49 -5.05 34.19
N GLN A 154 -13.71 -6.13 34.29
CA GLN A 154 -13.14 -6.59 35.55
C GLN A 154 -12.15 -5.58 36.15
N ALA A 155 -11.30 -4.98 35.33
CA ALA A 155 -10.38 -3.92 35.77
C ALA A 155 -11.13 -2.71 36.32
N THR A 156 -12.26 -2.34 35.69
CA THR A 156 -13.12 -1.24 36.15
C THR A 156 -13.74 -1.53 37.51
N LEU A 157 -14.33 -2.72 37.70
CA LEU A 157 -14.94 -3.12 38.97
C LEU A 157 -13.90 -3.16 40.10
N ASN A 158 -12.76 -3.80 39.87
CA ASN A 158 -11.69 -3.90 40.87
C ASN A 158 -11.06 -2.54 41.21
N GLY A 159 -11.00 -1.61 40.24
CA GLY A 159 -10.54 -0.24 40.49
C GLY A 159 -11.52 0.62 41.28
N THR A 160 -12.79 0.22 41.34
CA THR A 160 -13.85 0.94 42.06
C THR A 160 -13.91 0.54 43.55
N GLU A 161 -13.28 -0.58 43.95
CA GLU A 161 -13.32 -1.10 45.34
C GLU A 161 -12.28 -0.47 46.31
N ILE A 162 -11.49 0.54 45.91
CA ILE A 162 -10.44 1.16 46.76
C ILE A 162 -10.88 2.52 47.35
N GLY A 163 -12.17 2.84 47.35
CA GLY A 163 -12.68 4.14 47.83
C GLY A 163 -13.92 4.03 48.71
N ASP A 164 -13.80 3.46 49.91
CA ASP A 164 -14.68 3.72 51.05
C ASP A 164 -13.91 3.53 52.38
#